data_AF-A0A5Q4T5B4-F1
#
_entry.id   AF-A0A5Q4T5B4-F1
#
_cell.length_a   1.000
_cell.length_b   1.000
_cell.length_c   1.000
_cell.angle_alpha   90.00
_cell.angle_beta   90.00
_cell.angle_gamma   90.00
#
_symmetry.space_group_name_H-M   'P 1'
#
loop_
_entity.id
_entity.type
_entity.pdbx_description
1 polymer ?
#
loop_
_entity_poly.entity_id
_entity_poly.type
_entity_poly.pdbx_seq_one_letter_code
_entity_poly.pdbx_strand_id
1 'polypeptide(L)'
;MPAPDVVRAALAELGVCTPLHIQQLVDQVIDEFAPTGREDLVLRFAVPVPVLAMPGFCGMDESYAAGAGRALPALLGESVDPARAASNLRTLLARLVAEMAADPGPDLVSWTVNHHAGGPEADVVDRLYSLVLEVAELAAGRISSTLADCLPGPGRTPGDSPTDLMAFSGPPRTAAALADLIGDTAVARLLERLPRLWLRVPRAELALDPSGLPTELPVQFPPVRIEYTGEIVDRLPAPVFTIAPPVAA
;
A
#
# COMPACT_ATOMS: atom_id res chain seq x y z
N MET A 1 -24.02 19.24 -12.90
CA MET A 1 -22.64 18.76 -12.98
C MET A 1 -22.37 18.03 -11.68
N PRO A 2 -22.12 16.70 -11.67
CA PRO A 2 -21.87 16.00 -10.41
C PRO A 2 -20.61 16.61 -9.78
N ALA A 3 -20.63 16.80 -8.46
CA ALA A 3 -19.49 17.31 -7.71
C ALA A 3 -18.23 16.48 -8.06
N PRO A 4 -17.02 17.10 -8.08
CA PRO A 4 -15.81 16.30 -8.14
C PRO A 4 -15.85 15.26 -7.00
N ASP A 5 -15.60 14.00 -7.34
CA ASP A 5 -15.53 12.92 -6.34
C ASP A 5 -14.56 13.36 -5.24
N VAL A 6 -15.08 13.51 -4.02
CA VAL A 6 -14.38 14.03 -2.84
C VAL A 6 -13.05 13.30 -2.68
N VAL A 7 -13.05 11.97 -2.80
CA VAL A 7 -11.82 11.16 -2.74
C VAL A 7 -10.81 11.54 -3.81
N ARG A 8 -11.26 11.77 -5.05
CA ARG A 8 -10.38 12.13 -6.17
C ARG A 8 -9.64 13.44 -5.93
N ALA A 9 -10.34 14.41 -5.32
CA ALA A 9 -9.74 15.69 -4.94
C ALA A 9 -8.79 15.54 -3.75
N ALA A 10 -9.16 14.75 -2.74
CA ALA A 10 -8.30 14.43 -1.60
C ALA A 10 -6.97 13.80 -2.03
N LEU A 11 -7.05 12.80 -2.93
CA LEU A 11 -5.86 12.11 -3.44
C LEU A 11 -4.90 13.09 -4.13
N ALA A 12 -5.43 14.07 -4.88
CA ALA A 12 -4.62 15.04 -5.62
C ALA A 12 -3.74 15.93 -4.72
N GLU A 13 -4.00 15.97 -3.40
CA GLU A 13 -3.24 16.77 -2.43
C GLU A 13 -2.13 15.97 -1.71
N LEU A 14 -2.04 14.64 -1.89
CA LEU A 14 -1.10 13.73 -1.21
C LEU A 14 0.40 13.90 -1.58
N GLY A 15 0.75 14.82 -2.48
CA GLY A 15 1.93 14.70 -3.35
C GLY A 15 3.34 14.74 -2.73
N VAL A 16 3.55 15.30 -1.52
CA VAL A 16 4.92 15.61 -1.04
C VAL A 16 5.52 14.54 -0.13
N CYS A 17 4.74 13.91 0.77
CA CYS A 17 5.27 12.97 1.76
C CYS A 17 5.05 11.50 1.41
N THR A 18 4.26 11.22 0.38
CA THR A 18 3.82 9.86 0.05
C THR A 18 4.99 8.91 -0.29
N PRO A 19 5.94 9.25 -1.19
CA PRO A 19 7.06 8.36 -1.48
C PRO A 19 7.94 8.05 -0.26
N LEU A 20 8.25 9.06 0.56
CA LEU A 20 9.08 8.88 1.76
C LEU A 20 8.38 7.96 2.79
N HIS A 21 7.09 8.18 3.01
CA HIS A 21 6.29 7.33 3.89
C HIS A 21 6.28 5.86 3.43
N ILE A 22 6.05 5.63 2.13
CA ILE A 22 6.08 4.28 1.56
C ILE A 22 7.48 3.66 1.69
N GLN A 23 8.56 4.42 1.42
CA GLN A 23 9.94 3.92 1.54
C GLN A 23 10.27 3.45 2.97
N GLN A 24 9.88 4.22 3.98
CA GLN A 24 10.14 3.88 5.39
C GLN A 24 9.37 2.64 5.83
N LEU A 25 8.10 2.55 5.43
CA LEU A 25 7.28 1.37 5.65
C LEU A 25 7.89 0.14 4.97
N VAL A 26 8.34 0.29 3.73
CA VAL A 26 9.00 -0.78 2.97
C VAL A 26 10.29 -1.22 3.65
N ASP A 27 11.09 -0.30 4.18
CA ASP A 27 12.28 -0.63 4.96
C ASP A 27 11.94 -1.50 6.18
N GLN A 28 10.88 -1.14 6.93
CA GLN A 28 10.41 -1.94 8.07
C GLN A 28 9.97 -3.34 7.65
N VAL A 29 9.18 -3.46 6.59
CA VAL A 29 8.72 -4.76 6.07
C VAL A 29 9.92 -5.61 5.62
N ILE A 30 10.91 -5.02 4.93
CA ILE A 30 12.14 -5.71 4.52
C ILE A 30 12.92 -6.20 5.72
N ASP A 31 13.08 -5.38 6.76
CA ASP A 31 13.81 -5.74 7.97
C ASP A 31 13.24 -7.00 8.65
N GLU A 32 11.93 -7.25 8.53
CA GLU A 32 11.36 -8.47 9.12
C GLU A 32 11.75 -9.77 8.42
N PHE A 33 12.17 -9.74 7.14
CA PHE A 33 12.47 -10.95 6.37
C PHE A 33 13.88 -10.98 5.76
N ALA A 34 14.59 -9.85 5.74
CA ALA A 34 15.96 -9.78 5.23
C ALA A 34 16.95 -10.78 5.87
N PRO A 35 16.77 -11.25 7.13
CA PRO A 35 17.63 -12.28 7.71
C PRO A 35 17.44 -13.70 7.14
N THR A 36 16.31 -14.01 6.49
CA THR A 36 15.98 -15.39 6.08
C THR A 36 16.68 -15.81 4.79
N GLY A 37 16.95 -14.86 3.90
CA GLY A 37 17.61 -15.08 2.60
C GLY A 37 16.74 -15.77 1.55
N ARG A 38 15.52 -16.20 1.89
CA ARG A 38 14.54 -16.84 1.01
C ARG A 38 13.14 -16.56 1.51
N GLU A 39 12.27 -16.09 0.64
CA GLU A 39 10.87 -15.78 0.98
C GLU A 39 9.95 -15.95 -0.23
N ASP A 40 8.65 -15.96 0.05
CA ASP A 40 7.61 -15.65 -0.92
C ASP A 40 7.23 -14.16 -0.81
N LEU A 41 7.56 -13.36 -1.82
CA LEU A 41 7.29 -11.92 -1.79
C LEU A 41 5.82 -11.57 -1.99
N VAL A 42 4.96 -12.45 -2.50
CA VAL A 42 3.53 -12.13 -2.62
C VAL A 42 2.95 -11.91 -1.22
N LEU A 43 3.09 -12.90 -0.35
CA LEU A 43 2.56 -12.86 1.00
C LEU A 43 3.40 -12.03 1.97
N ARG A 44 4.72 -11.94 1.74
CA ARG A 44 5.62 -11.23 2.67
C ARG A 44 5.81 -9.76 2.34
N PHE A 45 5.52 -9.33 1.11
CA PHE A 45 5.80 -7.97 0.66
C PHE A 45 4.66 -7.34 -0.16
N ALA A 46 4.24 -7.97 -1.25
CA ALA A 46 3.29 -7.39 -2.20
C ALA A 46 1.91 -7.13 -1.58
N VAL A 47 1.40 -8.06 -0.75
CA VAL A 47 0.13 -7.89 -0.04
C VAL A 47 0.28 -6.98 1.20
N PRO A 48 1.28 -7.16 2.09
CA PRO A 48 1.38 -6.33 3.30
C PRO A 48 1.67 -4.85 3.06
N VAL A 49 2.53 -4.51 2.09
CA VAL A 49 2.95 -3.11 1.88
C VAL A 49 1.78 -2.15 1.65
N PRO A 50 0.87 -2.37 0.69
CA PRO A 50 -0.24 -1.45 0.49
C PRO A 50 -1.27 -1.50 1.62
N VAL A 51 -1.44 -2.66 2.26
CA VAL A 51 -2.29 -2.83 3.46
C VAL A 51 -1.81 -1.98 4.63
N LEU A 52 -0.50 -1.83 4.80
CA LEU A 52 0.12 -1.02 5.85
C LEU A 52 0.22 0.46 5.47
N ALA A 53 0.34 0.79 4.18
CA ALA A 53 0.45 2.17 3.71
C ALA A 53 -0.87 2.95 3.84
N MET A 54 -2.01 2.28 3.59
CA MET A 54 -3.33 2.90 3.66
C MET A 54 -3.68 3.47 5.05
N PRO A 55 -3.42 2.76 6.17
CA PRO A 55 -3.54 3.32 7.52
C PRO A 55 -2.85 4.67 7.69
N GLY A 56 -1.61 4.80 7.22
CA GLY A 56 -0.87 6.06 7.27
C GLY A 56 -1.63 7.20 6.60
N PHE A 57 -2.10 6.99 5.37
CA PHE A 57 -2.89 7.99 4.63
C PHE A 57 -4.22 8.32 5.28
N CYS A 58 -4.85 7.37 5.97
CA CYS A 58 -6.12 7.56 6.65
C CYS A 58 -6.01 8.15 8.07
N GLY A 59 -4.80 8.50 8.54
CA GLY A 59 -4.61 9.02 9.89
C GLY A 59 -4.79 7.96 10.99
N MET A 60 -4.72 6.67 10.61
CA MET A 60 -4.83 5.56 11.53
C MET A 60 -3.59 5.45 12.40
N ASP A 61 -3.78 5.24 13.70
CA ASP A 61 -2.71 4.83 14.60
C ASP A 61 -2.33 3.35 14.44
N GLU A 62 -1.35 2.88 15.21
CA GLU A 62 -0.89 1.50 15.17
C GLU A 62 -1.98 0.48 15.57
N SER A 63 -2.95 0.86 16.40
CA SER A 63 -4.06 0.00 16.80
C SER A 63 -5.03 -0.25 15.64
N TYR A 64 -5.31 0.78 14.84
CA TYR A 64 -6.07 0.68 13.60
C TYR A 64 -5.29 -0.08 12.52
N ALA A 65 -3.99 0.18 12.38
CA ALA A 65 -3.12 -0.52 11.43
C ALA A 65 -3.08 -2.03 11.71
N ALA A 66 -2.98 -2.45 12.97
CA ALA A 66 -3.02 -3.86 13.35
C ALA A 66 -4.39 -4.50 13.05
N GLY A 67 -5.49 -3.76 13.21
CA GLY A 67 -6.83 -4.21 12.85
C GLY A 67 -7.01 -4.39 11.34
N ALA A 68 -6.62 -3.39 10.56
CA ALA A 68 -6.64 -3.42 9.10
C ALA A 68 -5.73 -4.52 8.54
N GLY A 69 -4.53 -4.69 9.10
CA GLY A 69 -3.57 -5.75 8.74
C GLY A 69 -4.08 -7.17 8.97
N ARG A 70 -5.07 -7.36 9.86
CA ARG A 70 -5.76 -8.66 10.00
C ARG A 70 -6.95 -8.81 9.06
N ALA A 71 -7.67 -7.74 8.77
CA ALA A 71 -8.90 -7.78 7.98
C ALA A 71 -8.63 -7.82 6.47
N LEU A 72 -7.67 -7.02 5.97
CA LEU A 72 -7.43 -6.84 4.55
C LEU A 72 -6.88 -8.10 3.86
N PRO A 73 -5.90 -8.84 4.41
CA PRO A 73 -5.47 -10.11 3.80
C PRO A 73 -6.61 -11.14 3.68
N ALA A 74 -7.54 -11.16 4.64
CA ALA A 74 -8.72 -12.02 4.59
C ALA A 74 -9.80 -11.55 3.60
N LEU A 75 -9.73 -10.30 3.11
CA LEU A 75 -10.63 -9.76 2.09
C LEU A 75 -10.04 -9.89 0.68
N LEU A 76 -8.72 -9.82 0.57
CA LEU A 76 -7.98 -9.86 -0.70
C LEU A 76 -7.59 -11.29 -1.11
N GLY A 77 -7.57 -12.23 -0.17
CA GLY A 77 -7.27 -13.64 -0.41
C GLY A 77 -8.46 -14.56 -0.20
N GLU A 78 -8.22 -15.87 -0.35
CA GLU A 78 -9.21 -16.88 0.00
C GLU A 78 -9.41 -16.94 1.52
N SER A 79 -10.61 -16.57 1.98
CA SER A 79 -10.97 -16.56 3.40
C SER A 79 -12.19 -17.43 3.66
N VAL A 80 -12.19 -18.08 4.83
CA VAL A 80 -13.31 -18.90 5.31
C VAL A 80 -14.51 -18.03 5.70
N ASP A 81 -14.30 -16.74 6.04
CA ASP A 81 -15.35 -15.83 6.46
C ASP A 81 -15.11 -14.38 5.98
N PRO A 82 -15.30 -14.11 4.67
CA PRO A 82 -15.12 -12.77 4.11
C PRO A 82 -16.13 -11.75 4.63
N ALA A 83 -17.35 -12.20 4.99
CA ALA A 83 -18.38 -11.34 5.54
C ALA A 83 -17.98 -10.75 6.89
N ARG A 84 -17.38 -11.57 7.77
CA ARG A 84 -16.85 -11.10 9.05
C ARG A 84 -15.65 -10.17 8.88
N ALA A 85 -14.73 -10.46 7.96
CA ALA A 85 -13.61 -9.58 7.67
C ALA A 85 -14.10 -8.20 7.17
N ALA A 86 -15.11 -8.19 6.30
CA ALA A 86 -15.73 -6.96 5.78
C ALA A 86 -16.40 -6.14 6.89
N SER A 87 -17.15 -6.82 7.77
CA SER A 87 -17.80 -6.19 8.93
C SER A 87 -16.79 -5.58 9.91
N ASN A 88 -15.69 -6.30 10.18
CA ASN A 88 -14.62 -5.80 11.04
C ASN A 88 -13.97 -4.54 10.46
N LEU A 89 -13.62 -4.55 9.17
CA LEU A 89 -13.02 -3.39 8.51
C LEU A 89 -13.96 -2.19 8.50
N ARG A 90 -15.24 -2.39 8.16
CA ARG A 90 -16.26 -1.31 8.23
C ARG A 90 -16.42 -0.75 9.64
N THR A 91 -16.37 -1.60 10.66
CA THR A 91 -16.45 -1.16 12.06
C THR A 91 -15.25 -0.31 12.46
N LEU A 92 -14.04 -0.69 12.02
CA LEU A 92 -12.83 0.11 12.25
C LEU A 92 -12.92 1.46 11.54
N LEU A 93 -13.33 1.47 10.27
CA LEU A 93 -13.49 2.72 9.51
C LEU A 93 -14.57 3.63 10.09
N ALA A 94 -15.70 3.08 10.58
CA ALA A 94 -16.75 3.88 11.22
C ALA A 94 -16.26 4.57 12.49
N ARG A 95 -15.44 3.90 13.31
CA ARG A 95 -14.84 4.51 14.49
C ARG A 95 -13.88 5.62 14.11
N LEU A 96 -13.00 5.35 13.14
CA LEU A 96 -12.05 6.33 12.63
C LEU A 96 -12.76 7.58 12.07
N VAL A 97 -13.81 7.39 11.28
CA VAL A 97 -14.61 8.51 10.75
C VAL A 97 -15.22 9.34 11.87
N ALA A 98 -15.79 8.71 12.90
CA ALA A 98 -16.36 9.44 14.04
C ALA A 98 -15.29 10.20 14.85
N GLU A 99 -14.10 9.62 15.03
CA GLU A 99 -12.98 10.27 15.71
C GLU A 99 -12.47 11.48 14.93
N MET A 100 -12.21 11.31 13.63
CA MET A 100 -11.73 12.38 12.74
C MET A 100 -12.79 13.46 12.49
N ALA A 101 -14.08 13.12 12.59
CA ALA A 101 -15.16 14.12 12.57
C ALA A 101 -15.16 15.01 13.82
N ALA A 102 -14.72 14.47 14.97
CA ALA A 102 -14.67 15.21 16.23
C ALA A 102 -13.38 16.04 16.39
N ASP A 103 -12.24 15.51 15.94
CA ASP A 103 -10.93 16.18 15.98
C ASP A 103 -10.17 15.98 14.66
N PRO A 104 -10.45 16.83 13.63
CA PRO A 104 -9.90 16.65 12.29
C PRO A 104 -8.38 16.81 12.22
N GLY A 105 -7.71 15.84 11.61
CA GLY A 105 -6.27 15.82 11.35
C GLY A 105 -5.90 16.11 9.89
N PRO A 106 -4.59 16.19 9.60
CA PRO A 106 -4.09 16.21 8.23
C PRO A 106 -4.08 14.77 7.69
N ASP A 107 -5.25 14.21 7.39
CA ASP A 107 -5.40 12.86 6.84
C ASP A 107 -6.56 12.74 5.82
N LEU A 108 -6.61 11.63 5.07
CA LEU A 108 -7.59 11.39 4.02
C LEU A 108 -9.02 11.31 4.57
N VAL A 109 -9.20 10.79 5.78
CA VAL A 109 -10.50 10.61 6.41
C VAL A 109 -11.03 11.98 6.83
N SER A 110 -10.23 12.75 7.56
CA SER A 110 -10.52 14.14 7.94
C SER A 110 -10.83 15.01 6.72
N TRP A 111 -10.05 14.90 5.64
CA TRP A 111 -10.31 15.62 4.39
C TRP A 111 -11.66 15.22 3.79
N THR A 112 -11.94 13.91 3.72
CA THR A 112 -13.19 13.37 3.13
C THR A 112 -14.41 13.78 3.96
N VAL A 113 -14.31 13.71 5.29
CA VAL A 113 -15.35 14.16 6.23
C VAL A 113 -15.56 15.67 6.13
N ASN A 114 -14.53 16.50 5.97
CA ASN A 114 -14.74 17.94 5.87
C ASN A 114 -15.36 18.38 4.52
N HIS A 115 -15.19 17.58 3.46
CA HIS A 115 -15.62 17.91 2.09
C HIS A 115 -16.80 17.09 1.56
N HIS A 116 -17.33 16.13 2.31
CA HIS A 116 -18.58 15.47 1.96
C HIS A 116 -19.75 16.46 2.05
N ALA A 117 -20.69 16.41 1.10
CA ALA A 117 -21.77 17.40 0.95
C ALA A 117 -22.93 17.22 1.96
N GLY A 118 -22.64 16.91 3.22
CA GLY A 118 -23.63 16.77 4.30
C GLY A 118 -24.48 15.50 4.25
N GLY A 119 -23.97 14.42 3.65
CA GLY A 119 -24.60 13.09 3.66
C GLY A 119 -24.30 12.32 4.97
N PRO A 120 -24.90 11.12 5.16
CA PRO A 120 -24.58 10.26 6.30
C PRO A 120 -23.10 9.88 6.37
N GLU A 121 -22.52 9.80 7.57
CA GLU A 121 -21.15 9.30 7.78
C GLU A 121 -20.95 7.88 7.22
N ALA A 122 -22.01 7.07 7.15
CA ALA A 122 -21.99 5.75 6.53
C ALA A 122 -21.54 5.78 5.06
N ASP A 123 -21.87 6.85 4.32
CA ASP A 123 -21.44 7.00 2.93
C ASP A 123 -19.92 7.22 2.84
N VAL A 124 -19.35 7.96 3.81
CA VAL A 124 -17.90 8.16 3.93
C VAL A 124 -17.21 6.84 4.26
N VAL A 125 -17.77 6.05 5.18
CA VAL A 125 -17.26 4.72 5.54
C VAL A 125 -17.23 3.79 4.33
N ASP A 126 -18.33 3.66 3.59
CA ASP A 126 -18.40 2.76 2.43
C ASP A 126 -17.49 3.21 1.29
N ARG A 127 -17.32 4.53 1.11
CA ARG A 127 -16.37 5.10 0.16
C ARG A 127 -14.93 4.77 0.54
N LEU A 128 -14.53 4.99 1.79
CA LEU A 128 -13.20 4.65 2.30
C LEU A 128 -12.93 3.15 2.23
N TYR A 129 -13.92 2.33 2.60
CA TYR A 129 -13.84 0.88 2.50
C TYR A 129 -13.52 0.43 1.07
N SER A 130 -14.24 0.99 0.09
CA SER A 130 -14.03 0.66 -1.32
C SER A 130 -12.66 1.10 -1.80
N LEU A 131 -12.24 2.32 -1.44
CA LEU A 131 -10.93 2.86 -1.82
C LEU A 131 -9.78 2.03 -1.25
N VAL A 132 -9.82 1.68 0.04
CA VAL A 132 -8.76 0.92 0.71
C VAL A 132 -8.59 -0.44 0.05
N LEU A 133 -9.69 -1.14 -0.25
CA LEU A 133 -9.63 -2.43 -0.94
C LEU A 133 -9.10 -2.30 -2.37
N GLU A 134 -9.63 -1.35 -3.13
CA GLU A 134 -9.22 -1.13 -4.53
C GLU A 134 -7.72 -0.79 -4.62
N VAL A 135 -7.22 0.12 -3.77
CA VAL A 135 -5.80 0.47 -3.75
C VAL A 135 -4.95 -0.73 -3.34
N ALA A 136 -5.36 -1.49 -2.32
CA ALA A 136 -4.60 -2.64 -1.85
C ALA A 136 -4.49 -3.74 -2.90
N GLU A 137 -5.58 -4.07 -3.57
CA GLU A 137 -5.62 -5.06 -4.65
C GLU A 137 -4.75 -4.64 -5.84
N LEU A 138 -4.94 -3.42 -6.34
CA LEU A 138 -4.20 -2.90 -7.48
C LEU A 138 -2.70 -2.81 -7.20
N ALA A 139 -2.32 -2.31 -6.01
CA ALA A 139 -0.91 -2.16 -5.65
C ALA A 139 -0.24 -3.53 -5.47
N ALA A 140 -0.90 -4.49 -4.82
CA ALA A 140 -0.37 -5.83 -4.65
C ALA A 140 -0.16 -6.53 -6.00
N GLY A 141 -1.14 -6.46 -6.90
CA GLY A 141 -1.02 -7.00 -8.26
C GLY A 141 0.11 -6.34 -9.05
N ARG A 142 0.27 -5.02 -8.93
CA ARG A 142 1.34 -4.28 -9.59
C ARG A 142 2.72 -4.63 -9.04
N ILE A 143 2.89 -4.73 -7.72
CA ILE A 143 4.15 -5.17 -7.10
C ILE A 143 4.49 -6.58 -7.58
N SER A 144 3.55 -7.51 -7.50
CA SER A 144 3.78 -8.91 -7.88
C SER A 144 4.17 -9.06 -9.35
N SER A 145 3.41 -8.45 -10.26
CA SER A 145 3.70 -8.48 -11.70
C SER A 145 5.03 -7.81 -12.04
N THR A 146 5.29 -6.62 -11.50
CA THR A 146 6.54 -5.89 -11.75
C THR A 146 7.75 -6.69 -11.26
N LEU A 147 7.69 -7.28 -10.07
CA LEU A 147 8.78 -8.12 -9.54
C LEU A 147 8.96 -9.41 -10.34
N ALA A 148 7.88 -10.08 -10.74
CA ALA A 148 7.98 -11.24 -11.61
C ALA A 148 8.70 -10.90 -12.93
N ASP A 149 8.39 -9.73 -13.48
CA ASP A 149 8.88 -9.31 -14.78
C ASP A 149 10.28 -8.70 -14.71
N CYS A 150 10.72 -8.09 -13.59
CA CYS A 150 12.05 -7.50 -13.48
C CYS A 150 13.10 -8.40 -12.84
N LEU A 151 12.70 -9.31 -11.96
CA LEU A 151 13.67 -10.09 -11.20
C LEU A 151 14.43 -11.08 -12.11
N PRO A 152 15.76 -11.19 -11.92
CA PRO A 152 16.54 -12.22 -12.58
C PRO A 152 16.14 -13.60 -12.05
N GLY A 153 16.23 -14.64 -12.89
CA GLY A 153 15.89 -16.01 -12.51
C GLY A 153 16.63 -17.03 -13.38
N PRO A 154 16.50 -18.33 -13.08
CA PRO A 154 17.11 -19.40 -13.86
C PRO A 154 16.68 -19.31 -15.34
N GLY A 155 17.65 -19.30 -16.24
CA GLY A 155 17.41 -19.24 -17.69
C GLY A 155 17.13 -17.84 -18.26
N ARG A 156 17.16 -16.77 -17.45
CA ARG A 156 16.99 -15.39 -17.94
C ARG A 156 18.33 -14.77 -18.35
N THR A 157 18.43 -14.23 -19.56
CA THR A 157 19.56 -13.37 -19.95
C THR A 157 19.39 -11.98 -19.33
N PRO A 158 20.46 -11.35 -18.80
CA PRO A 158 20.37 -9.98 -18.28
C PRO A 158 20.02 -9.04 -19.44
N GLY A 159 18.88 -8.35 -19.36
CA GLY A 159 18.40 -7.52 -20.47
C GLY A 159 16.95 -7.09 -20.32
N ASP A 160 16.70 -6.27 -19.31
CA ASP A 160 15.89 -5.05 -19.39
C ASP A 160 15.95 -4.42 -18.00
N SER A 161 16.58 -3.26 -17.88
CA SER A 161 16.61 -2.54 -16.60
C SER A 161 15.25 -1.88 -16.41
N PRO A 162 14.54 -2.07 -15.28
CA PRO A 162 13.19 -1.54 -15.09
C PRO A 162 13.13 -0.01 -14.88
N THR A 163 14.29 0.65 -14.94
CA THR A 163 14.47 2.00 -14.39
C THR A 163 13.70 3.07 -15.16
N ASP A 164 13.34 2.82 -16.42
CA ASP A 164 12.61 3.80 -17.25
C ASP A 164 11.08 3.80 -17.02
N LEU A 165 10.53 2.85 -16.25
CA LEU A 165 9.08 2.75 -15.99
C LEU A 165 8.59 3.55 -14.78
N MET A 166 9.49 4.10 -13.95
CA MET A 166 9.13 4.66 -12.62
C MET A 166 9.21 6.18 -12.56
N ALA A 167 8.86 6.86 -13.65
CA ALA A 167 8.78 8.31 -13.68
C ALA A 167 7.64 8.80 -12.77
N PHE A 168 7.98 9.55 -11.73
CA PHE A 168 7.02 10.13 -10.78
C PHE A 168 6.00 11.01 -11.51
N SER A 169 4.73 10.57 -11.54
CA SER A 169 3.64 11.17 -12.34
C SER A 169 2.94 12.36 -11.64
N GLY A 170 3.51 12.88 -10.55
CA GLY A 170 2.86 13.88 -9.71
C GLY A 170 1.90 13.25 -8.69
N PRO A 171 1.06 14.06 -8.01
CA PRO A 171 0.17 13.55 -6.97
C PRO A 171 -0.87 12.57 -7.53
N PRO A 172 -1.20 11.49 -6.79
CA PRO A 172 -2.17 10.50 -7.26
C PRO A 172 -3.54 11.14 -7.36
N ARG A 173 -4.27 10.94 -8.46
CA ARG A 173 -5.63 11.49 -8.60
C ARG A 173 -6.71 10.42 -8.56
N THR A 174 -6.35 9.14 -8.54
CA THR A 174 -7.26 8.00 -8.58
C THR A 174 -6.73 6.88 -7.68
N ALA A 175 -7.57 5.91 -7.33
CA ALA A 175 -7.15 4.70 -6.62
C ALA A 175 -5.99 4.01 -7.36
N ALA A 176 -6.13 3.85 -8.68
CA ALA A 176 -5.08 3.31 -9.55
C ALA A 176 -3.78 4.13 -9.48
N ALA A 177 -3.84 5.46 -9.53
CA ALA A 177 -2.64 6.30 -9.45
C ALA A 177 -1.96 6.21 -8.07
N LEU A 178 -2.75 6.05 -6.98
CA LEU A 178 -2.19 5.83 -5.65
C LEU A 178 -1.57 4.43 -5.54
N ALA A 179 -2.23 3.41 -6.08
CA ALA A 179 -1.70 2.05 -6.16
C ALA A 179 -0.41 1.99 -6.98
N ASP A 180 -0.36 2.76 -8.08
CA ASP A 180 0.85 2.90 -8.88
C ASP A 180 1.97 3.51 -8.05
N LEU A 181 1.70 4.62 -7.39
CA LEU A 181 2.68 5.28 -6.52
C LEU A 181 3.22 4.36 -5.42
N ILE A 182 2.34 3.60 -4.75
CA ILE A 182 2.73 2.59 -3.75
C ILE A 182 3.60 1.52 -4.39
N GLY A 183 3.15 0.93 -5.49
CA GLY A 183 3.82 -0.18 -6.15
C GLY A 183 5.22 0.18 -6.68
N ASP A 184 5.33 1.31 -7.39
CA ASP A 184 6.62 1.77 -7.92
C ASP A 184 7.61 2.09 -6.81
N THR A 185 7.15 2.84 -5.79
CA THR A 185 8.00 3.20 -4.67
C THR A 185 8.47 1.97 -3.90
N ALA A 186 7.58 1.00 -3.69
CA ALA A 186 7.89 -0.25 -2.99
C ALA A 186 8.88 -1.13 -3.77
N VAL A 187 8.66 -1.33 -5.07
CA VAL A 187 9.56 -2.11 -5.93
C VAL A 187 10.93 -1.44 -6.01
N ALA A 188 10.97 -0.13 -6.28
CA ALA A 188 12.22 0.62 -6.36
C ALA A 188 13.02 0.50 -5.05
N ARG A 189 12.36 0.70 -3.90
CA ARG A 189 13.01 0.62 -2.60
C ARG A 189 13.46 -0.79 -2.24
N LEU A 190 12.68 -1.81 -2.58
CA LEU A 190 13.05 -3.21 -2.40
C LEU A 190 14.33 -3.56 -3.18
N LEU A 191 14.39 -3.17 -4.45
CA LEU A 191 15.55 -3.45 -5.31
C LEU A 191 16.80 -2.65 -4.89
N GLU A 192 16.62 -1.44 -4.36
CA GLU A 192 17.70 -0.65 -3.76
C GLU A 192 18.29 -1.35 -2.52
N ARG A 193 17.42 -1.83 -1.63
CA ARG A 193 17.81 -2.50 -0.38
C ARG A 193 18.36 -3.91 -0.59
N LEU A 194 17.80 -4.65 -1.55
CA LEU A 194 18.17 -6.02 -1.88
C LEU A 194 18.57 -6.13 -3.38
N PRO A 195 19.74 -5.57 -3.77
CA PRO A 195 20.16 -5.54 -5.18
C PRO A 195 20.53 -6.92 -5.74
N ARG A 196 20.64 -7.92 -4.87
CA ARG A 196 20.96 -9.32 -5.18
C ARG A 196 19.75 -10.21 -4.92
N LEU A 197 18.60 -9.79 -5.42
CA LEU A 197 17.35 -10.52 -5.34
C LEU A 197 17.12 -11.29 -6.65
N TRP A 198 16.77 -12.57 -6.57
CA TRP A 198 16.47 -13.41 -7.73
C TRP A 198 15.30 -14.34 -7.49
N LEU A 199 14.55 -14.64 -8.54
CA LEU A 199 13.55 -15.70 -8.55
C LEU A 199 14.24 -17.06 -8.41
N ARG A 200 13.61 -17.97 -7.65
CA ARG A 200 14.08 -19.34 -7.49
C ARG A 200 13.63 -20.27 -8.61
N VAL A 201 12.60 -19.88 -9.35
CA VAL A 201 12.03 -20.61 -10.48
C VAL A 201 12.00 -19.71 -11.73
N PRO A 202 12.00 -20.27 -12.94
CA PRO A 202 11.80 -19.50 -14.16
C PRO A 202 10.46 -18.73 -14.11
N ARG A 203 10.44 -17.51 -14.67
CA ARG A 203 9.23 -16.67 -14.76
C ARG A 203 8.03 -17.40 -15.40
N ALA A 204 8.29 -18.27 -16.38
CA ALA A 204 7.28 -19.05 -17.08
C ALA A 204 6.68 -20.20 -16.24
N GLU A 205 7.34 -20.57 -15.13
CA GLU A 205 6.89 -21.64 -14.23
C GLU A 205 6.19 -21.12 -12.97
N LEU A 206 6.08 -19.79 -12.81
CA LEU A 206 5.32 -19.21 -11.70
C LEU A 206 3.85 -19.61 -11.79
N ALA A 207 3.29 -20.02 -10.65
CA ALA A 207 1.85 -20.22 -10.54
C ALA A 207 1.13 -18.87 -10.67
N LEU A 208 0.12 -18.83 -11.53
CA LEU A 208 -0.69 -17.63 -11.79
C LEU A 208 -2.12 -17.88 -11.34
N ASP A 209 -2.75 -16.83 -10.82
CA ASP A 209 -4.18 -16.81 -10.56
C ASP A 209 -4.98 -16.60 -11.87
N PRO A 210 -6.33 -16.66 -11.84
CA PRO A 210 -7.16 -16.43 -13.03
C PRO A 210 -6.99 -15.04 -13.68
N SER A 211 -6.47 -14.05 -12.95
CA SER A 211 -6.18 -12.71 -13.45
C SER A 211 -4.81 -12.60 -14.12
N GLY A 212 -4.00 -13.68 -14.06
CA GLY A 212 -2.66 -13.73 -14.61
C GLY A 212 -1.59 -13.19 -13.66
N LEU A 213 -1.93 -12.95 -12.39
CA LEU A 213 -0.98 -12.48 -11.38
C LEU A 213 -0.28 -13.66 -10.69
N PRO A 214 1.01 -13.53 -10.34
CA PRO A 214 1.71 -14.54 -9.55
C PRO A 214 1.00 -14.77 -8.21
N THR A 215 0.69 -16.03 -7.88
CA THR A 215 0.17 -16.40 -6.55
C THR A 215 1.28 -16.54 -5.52
N GLU A 216 2.49 -16.85 -5.98
CA GLU A 216 3.72 -16.89 -5.19
C GLU A 216 4.87 -16.27 -5.98
N LEU A 217 5.80 -15.65 -5.27
CA LEU A 217 7.06 -15.12 -5.78
C LEU A 217 8.21 -15.65 -4.93
N PRO A 218 8.62 -16.91 -5.15
CA PRO A 218 9.70 -17.52 -4.41
C PRO A 218 11.03 -16.88 -4.82
N VAL A 219 11.59 -16.08 -3.94
CA VAL A 219 12.87 -15.39 -4.15
C VAL A 219 13.98 -15.95 -3.27
N GLN A 220 15.21 -15.61 -3.64
CA GLN A 220 16.38 -15.80 -2.81
C GLN A 220 17.30 -14.58 -2.93
N PHE A 221 17.98 -14.28 -1.83
CA PHE A 221 18.90 -13.17 -1.69
C PHE A 221 19.94 -13.48 -0.60
N PRO A 222 21.11 -12.81 -0.58
CA PRO A 222 22.04 -12.93 0.54
C PRO A 222 21.39 -12.41 1.83
N PRO A 223 21.39 -13.18 2.94
CA PRO A 223 20.87 -12.70 4.21
C PRO A 223 21.55 -11.39 4.64
N VAL A 224 20.75 -10.39 4.98
CA VAL A 224 21.24 -9.12 5.53
C VAL A 224 21.18 -9.21 7.05
N ARG A 225 22.30 -8.94 7.71
CA ARG A 225 22.33 -8.82 9.18
C ARG A 225 21.84 -7.44 9.57
N ILE A 226 20.84 -7.40 10.43
CA ILE A 226 20.33 -6.14 10.98
C ILE A 226 21.14 -5.84 12.24
N GLU A 227 22.03 -4.85 12.15
CA GLU A 227 22.66 -4.27 13.32
C GLU A 227 21.69 -3.25 13.92
N TYR A 228 20.92 -3.68 14.93
CA TYR A 228 20.07 -2.77 15.71
C TYR A 228 20.93 -1.87 16.60
N THR A 229 21.43 -0.76 16.05
CA THR A 229 21.88 0.38 16.86
C THR A 229 20.65 1.19 17.26
N GLY A 230 20.12 0.92 18.45
CA GLY A 230 18.82 1.41 18.91
C GLY A 230 18.60 2.92 18.76
N GLU A 231 17.49 3.27 18.13
CA GLU A 231 16.28 3.88 18.71
C GLU A 231 15.17 3.44 17.74
N ILE A 232 14.10 2.78 18.20
CA ILE A 232 12.92 2.61 17.34
C ILE A 232 12.39 4.02 17.14
N VAL A 233 12.56 4.59 15.95
CA VAL A 233 12.00 5.90 15.64
C VAL A 233 10.48 5.72 15.60
N ASP A 234 9.87 5.94 16.76
CA ASP A 234 8.51 5.53 17.12
C ASP A 234 7.40 6.31 16.40
N ARG A 235 7.70 7.06 15.35
CA ARG A 235 6.68 7.70 14.50
C ARG A 235 7.16 7.82 13.06
N LEU A 236 6.42 7.18 12.16
CA LEU A 236 6.40 7.57 10.76
C LEU A 236 6.09 9.09 10.69
N PRO A 237 6.78 9.87 9.85
CA PRO A 237 6.34 11.24 9.56
C PRO A 237 4.90 11.17 9.07
N ALA A 238 4.01 11.93 9.71
CA ALA A 238 2.61 11.99 9.32
C ALA A 238 2.54 12.41 7.83
N PRO A 239 1.75 11.73 7.00
CA PRO A 239 1.48 12.25 5.67
C PRO A 239 0.91 13.67 5.83
N VAL A 240 1.47 14.62 5.10
CA VAL A 240 1.01 16.01 5.17
C VAL A 240 -0.20 16.14 4.26
N PHE A 241 -1.39 16.09 4.83
CA PHE A 241 -2.58 16.66 4.18
C PHE A 241 -2.70 18.12 4.58
N THR A 242 -3.14 18.93 3.64
CA THR A 242 -3.55 20.29 3.97
C THR A 242 -4.99 20.24 4.49
N ILE A 243 -5.22 20.69 5.74
CA ILE A 243 -6.57 20.90 6.29
C ILE A 243 -7.28 22.12 5.67
N ALA A 244 -6.59 22.89 4.82
CA ALA A 244 -7.17 24.04 4.15
C ALA A 244 -8.09 23.57 3.01
N PRO A 245 -9.23 24.26 2.79
CA PRO A 245 -10.13 23.93 1.69
C PRO A 245 -9.40 24.00 0.34
N PRO A 246 -9.78 23.18 -0.66
CA PRO A 246 -9.19 23.25 -1.99
C PRO A 246 -9.34 24.68 -2.51
N VAL A 247 -8.23 25.26 -2.99
CA VAL A 247 -8.26 26.57 -3.63
C VAL A 247 -9.24 26.45 -4.80
N ALA A 248 -10.32 27.24 -4.76
CA ALA A 248 -11.31 27.26 -5.83
C ALA A 248 -10.60 27.48 -7.17
N ALA A 249 -10.64 26.46 -8.03
CA ALA A 249 -10.16 26.52 -9.41
C ALA A 249 -11.17 27.24 -10.30
#